data_AF-A0A9J6E579-F1
#
_entry.id   AF-A0A9J6E579-F1
#
_cell.length_a   1.000
_cell.length_b   1.000
_cell.length_c   1.000
_cell.angle_alpha   90.00
_cell.angle_beta   90.00
_cell.angle_gamma   90.00
#
_symmetry.space_group_name_H-M   'P 1'
#
loop_
_entity.id
_entity.type
_entity.pdbx_description
1 polymer ?
#
loop_
_entity_poly.entity_id
_entity_poly.type
_entity_poly.pdbx_seq_one_letter_code
_entity_poly.pdbx_strand_id
1 'polypeptide(L)'
;MYEAEEDGFGEDESEEITPDLWQEACWIVISAYFDEKGLVRQQLDSFDEFIQMSVQRIVEDTPQIDLQAEAQHTSGEIENPPRYLLKFEQIYLSKPTHWEKDGAPSPMMPNEARLRNLTYSAPLYVDITKTVLKENEEAVETQHQKTFIGKIPIMLRSTYCLLNNLTDRDLSELNECPLDPGGYFIINGSEKVLIAQEKMATNTVYVFQMKDSKYAYKAECRSCLEHSSRPTSTLWVNMLARGGQGVRKSAIGQRIIAILPYIKQEIPIMIVFRALGFVADRDILEHIIYDFEDPEMMEMVKPSLDEAFVIQEQNVALNFIGSRGARPGVTKEKRIKYSKEILQKEMLPHVGVSDFCETKKAYYLG
;
A
#
# COMPACT_ATOMS: atom_id res chain seq x y z
N MET A 1 36.94 51.90 37.74
CA MET A 1 37.69 51.79 36.47
C MET A 1 38.03 50.31 36.34
N TYR A 2 37.11 49.56 35.77
CA TYR A 2 37.29 48.15 35.41
C TYR A 2 36.87 48.13 33.94
N GLU A 3 37.86 48.02 33.06
CA GLU A 3 37.66 47.92 31.62
C GLU A 3 36.94 46.60 31.34
N ALA A 4 35.81 46.70 30.63
CA ALA A 4 35.14 45.56 30.04
C ALA A 4 35.92 45.18 28.78
N GLU A 5 36.50 43.98 28.76
CA GLU A 5 36.97 43.35 27.52
C GLU A 5 35.72 42.99 26.71
N GLU A 6 35.41 43.80 25.70
CA GLU A 6 34.50 43.43 24.62
C GLU A 6 35.21 42.37 23.77
N ASP A 7 34.86 41.10 23.99
CA ASP A 7 35.11 40.03 23.03
C ASP A 7 34.29 40.33 21.77
N GLY A 8 34.93 41.06 20.85
CA GLY A 8 34.45 41.26 19.49
C GLY A 8 34.42 39.92 18.78
N PHE A 9 33.26 39.27 18.74
CA PHE A 9 32.92 38.33 17.68
C PHE A 9 32.87 39.11 16.37
N GLY A 10 34.04 39.30 15.75
CA GLY A 10 34.12 39.63 14.34
C GLY A 10 33.53 38.47 13.57
N GLU A 11 32.29 38.62 13.12
CA GLU A 11 31.80 37.89 11.94
C GLU A 11 32.68 38.35 10.76
N ASP A 12 33.80 37.66 10.56
CA ASP A 12 34.59 37.78 9.35
C ASP A 12 33.73 37.24 8.19
N GLU A 13 33.08 38.15 7.46
CA GLU A 13 32.44 37.92 6.15
C GLU A 13 33.45 37.49 5.05
N SER A 14 34.60 36.89 5.42
CA SER A 14 35.70 36.50 4.53
C SER A 14 36.05 35.01 4.57
N GLU A 15 35.17 34.14 5.07
CA GLU A 15 35.32 32.68 4.93
C GLU A 15 34.64 32.15 3.64
N GLU A 16 34.78 32.84 2.51
CA GLU A 16 34.48 32.20 1.23
C GLU A 16 35.55 31.13 0.96
N ILE A 17 35.15 29.86 1.07
CA ILE A 17 36.00 28.71 0.76
C ILE A 17 36.53 28.88 -0.67
N THR A 18 37.84 29.07 -0.79
CA THR A 18 38.48 29.16 -2.10
C THR A 18 38.26 27.85 -2.88
N PRO A 19 38.20 27.88 -4.23
CA PRO A 19 38.00 26.68 -5.04
C PRO A 19 39.02 25.55 -4.76
N ASP A 20 40.22 25.91 -4.29
CA ASP A 20 41.27 24.97 -3.90
C ASP A 20 40.98 24.28 -2.56
N LEU A 21 40.39 24.99 -1.60
CA LEU A 21 39.94 24.45 -0.30
C LEU A 21 38.65 23.63 -0.42
N TRP A 22 37.86 23.87 -1.47
CA TRP A 22 36.60 23.17 -1.72
C TRP A 22 36.79 21.64 -1.82
N GLN A 23 37.89 21.21 -2.44
CA GLN A 23 38.17 19.78 -2.61
C GLN A 23 38.40 19.08 -1.27
N GLU A 24 39.09 19.72 -0.32
CA GLU A 24 39.31 19.18 1.02
C GLU A 24 38.05 19.30 1.89
N ALA A 25 37.35 20.43 1.82
CA ALA A 25 36.09 20.66 2.54
C ALA A 25 35.01 19.63 2.17
N CYS A 26 34.93 19.25 0.88
CA CYS A 26 34.02 18.20 0.42
C CYS A 26 34.25 16.87 1.16
N TRP A 27 35.50 16.47 1.40
CA TRP A 27 35.80 15.22 2.11
C TRP A 27 35.40 15.30 3.58
N ILE A 28 35.53 16.46 4.23
CA ILE A 28 35.08 16.66 5.62
C ILE A 28 33.57 16.44 5.71
N VAL A 29 32.80 17.01 4.78
CA VAL A 29 31.34 16.85 4.74
C VAL A 29 30.95 15.40 4.45
N ILE A 30 31.64 14.74 3.51
CA ILE A 30 31.41 13.33 3.19
C ILE A 30 31.72 12.42 4.39
N SER A 31 32.83 12.67 5.09
CA SER A 31 33.19 11.92 6.31
C SER A 31 32.13 12.10 7.39
N ALA A 32 31.69 13.32 7.67
CA ALA A 32 30.62 13.58 8.63
C ALA A 32 29.31 12.85 8.25
N TYR A 33 28.97 12.79 6.95
CA TYR A 33 27.81 12.04 6.48
C TYR A 33 27.93 10.53 6.77
N PHE A 34 29.08 9.91 6.50
CA PHE A 34 29.26 8.48 6.75
C PHE A 34 29.41 8.15 8.25
N ASP A 35 29.96 9.05 9.05
CA ASP A 35 30.04 8.90 10.50
C ASP A 35 28.65 8.91 11.14
N GLU A 36 27.71 9.73 10.63
CA GLU A 36 26.34 9.79 11.14
C GLU A 36 25.43 8.70 10.55
N LYS A 37 25.49 8.47 9.22
CA LYS A 37 24.54 7.59 8.52
C LYS A 37 25.03 6.15 8.40
N GLY A 38 26.34 5.92 8.32
CA GLY A 38 26.90 4.61 8.00
C GLY A 38 26.59 4.16 6.56
N LEU A 39 26.80 2.86 6.28
CA LEU A 39 26.75 2.30 4.92
C LEU A 39 25.46 1.50 4.59
N VAL A 40 24.73 1.03 5.59
CA VAL A 40 23.56 0.14 5.43
C VAL A 40 22.26 0.77 5.95
N ARG A 41 22.24 2.10 6.07
CA ARG A 41 21.17 2.88 6.69
C ARG A 41 19.79 2.58 6.09
N GLN A 42 19.71 2.43 4.77
CA GLN A 42 18.49 2.12 4.04
C GLN A 42 17.82 0.82 4.48
N GLN A 43 18.59 -0.19 4.87
CA GLN A 43 18.05 -1.47 5.36
C GLN A 43 17.53 -1.32 6.79
N LEU A 44 18.32 -0.67 7.65
CA LEU A 44 17.99 -0.45 9.05
C LEU A 44 16.75 0.45 9.20
N ASP A 45 16.75 1.61 8.53
CA ASP A 45 15.64 2.55 8.58
C ASP A 45 14.35 1.94 8.02
N SER A 46 14.43 1.18 6.93
CA SER A 46 13.26 0.50 6.38
C SER A 46 12.70 -0.56 7.34
N PHE A 47 13.55 -1.29 8.04
CA PHE A 47 13.11 -2.28 9.02
C PHE A 47 12.55 -1.62 10.29
N ASP A 48 13.19 -0.55 10.76
CA ASP A 48 12.74 0.19 11.93
C ASP A 48 11.39 0.88 11.67
N GLU A 49 11.20 1.51 10.51
CA GLU A 49 9.88 2.03 10.09
C GLU A 49 8.84 0.91 10.06
N PHE A 50 9.21 -0.24 9.50
CA PHE A 50 8.30 -1.37 9.37
C PHE A 50 7.76 -1.80 10.74
N ILE A 51 8.66 -1.99 11.72
CA ILE A 51 8.28 -2.43 13.06
C ILE A 51 7.56 -1.33 13.84
N GLN A 52 8.02 -0.09 13.77
CA GLN A 52 7.47 1.02 14.58
C GLN A 52 6.12 1.51 14.07
N MET A 53 5.89 1.50 12.75
CA MET A 53 4.71 2.11 12.14
C MET A 53 3.90 1.09 11.35
N SER A 54 4.52 0.40 10.39
CA SER A 54 3.78 -0.42 9.43
C SER A 54 3.05 -1.60 10.08
N VAL A 55 3.67 -2.33 11.02
CA VAL A 55 3.00 -3.46 11.69
C VAL A 55 1.78 -3.02 12.50
N GLN A 56 1.88 -1.90 13.22
CA GLN A 56 0.75 -1.35 13.99
C GLN A 56 -0.40 -0.93 13.07
N ARG A 57 -0.08 -0.23 11.97
CA ARG A 57 -1.08 0.16 10.95
C ARG A 57 -1.79 -1.02 10.32
N ILE A 58 -1.08 -2.13 10.06
CA ILE A 58 -1.69 -3.35 9.51
C ILE A 58 -2.71 -3.94 10.48
N VAL A 59 -2.41 -3.93 11.78
CA VAL A 59 -3.34 -4.42 12.82
C VAL A 59 -4.56 -3.52 12.92
N GLU A 60 -4.38 -2.20 12.85
CA GLU A 60 -5.47 -1.21 12.91
C GLU A 60 -6.37 -1.21 11.66
N ASP A 61 -5.80 -1.45 10.46
CA ASP A 61 -6.54 -1.55 9.20
C ASP A 61 -7.34 -2.86 9.09
N THR A 62 -7.05 -3.85 9.95
CA THR A 62 -7.77 -5.11 9.97
C THR A 62 -9.18 -4.91 10.52
N PRO A 63 -10.24 -5.23 9.77
CA PRO A 63 -11.61 -5.05 10.25
C PRO A 63 -11.90 -5.98 11.42
N GLN A 64 -12.79 -5.53 12.30
CA GLN A 64 -13.29 -6.32 13.41
C GLN A 64 -13.88 -7.64 12.91
N ILE A 65 -13.40 -8.74 13.47
CA ILE A 65 -13.87 -10.08 13.09
C ILE A 65 -15.20 -10.32 13.80
N ASP A 66 -16.23 -10.62 13.01
CA ASP A 66 -17.59 -10.84 13.48
C ASP A 66 -17.99 -12.29 13.20
N LEU A 67 -18.29 -13.02 14.27
CA LEU A 67 -18.64 -14.44 14.22
C LEU A 67 -19.97 -14.65 14.93
N GLN A 68 -20.93 -15.21 14.21
CA GLN A 68 -22.19 -15.66 14.77
C GLN A 68 -22.42 -17.10 14.29
N ALA A 69 -22.80 -17.99 15.21
CA ALA A 69 -23.18 -19.35 14.80
C ALA A 69 -24.48 -19.31 13.99
N GLU A 70 -24.75 -20.35 13.21
CA GLU A 70 -26.04 -20.47 12.53
C GLU A 70 -27.14 -20.78 13.56
N ALA A 71 -28.29 -20.12 13.42
CA ALA A 71 -29.45 -20.39 14.27
C ALA A 71 -29.92 -21.83 14.04
N GLN A 72 -30.03 -22.61 15.12
CA GLN A 72 -30.53 -23.99 15.05
C GLN A 72 -32.05 -23.98 15.21
N HIS A 73 -32.78 -24.45 14.20
CA HIS A 73 -34.25 -24.53 14.21
C HIS A 73 -34.74 -25.95 14.55
N THR A 74 -34.18 -26.57 15.60
CA THR A 74 -34.48 -27.98 15.94
C THR A 74 -35.65 -28.12 16.92
N SER A 75 -35.94 -27.09 17.70
CA SER A 75 -37.10 -26.99 18.60
C SER A 75 -37.82 -25.67 18.30
N GLY A 76 -39.13 -25.59 18.48
CA GLY A 76 -39.96 -24.42 18.10
C GLY A 76 -39.65 -23.09 18.81
N GLU A 77 -38.52 -22.98 19.50
CA GLU A 77 -37.97 -21.75 20.08
C GLU A 77 -36.80 -21.29 19.20
N ILE A 78 -36.85 -20.04 18.74
CA ILE A 78 -35.75 -19.41 18.01
C ILE A 78 -34.74 -18.93 19.04
N GLU A 79 -33.70 -19.71 19.32
CA GLU A 79 -32.57 -19.24 20.11
C GLU A 79 -31.56 -18.61 19.15
N ASN A 80 -31.43 -17.28 19.18
CA ASN A 80 -30.40 -16.61 18.40
C ASN A 80 -29.04 -16.82 19.08
N PRO A 81 -28.07 -17.43 18.39
CA PRO A 81 -26.79 -17.74 18.99
C PRO A 81 -26.01 -16.46 19.30
N PRO A 82 -25.15 -16.50 20.33
CA PRO A 82 -24.31 -15.36 20.70
C PRO A 82 -23.42 -14.94 19.53
N ARG A 83 -23.32 -13.62 19.34
CA ARG A 83 -22.43 -12.98 18.37
C ARG A 83 -21.14 -12.56 19.07
N TYR A 84 -20.01 -12.91 18.47
CA TYR A 84 -18.67 -12.66 18.98
C TYR A 84 -17.97 -11.66 18.07
N LEU A 85 -17.45 -10.62 18.70
CA LEU A 85 -16.74 -9.55 18.04
C LEU A 85 -15.31 -9.52 18.58
N LEU A 86 -14.32 -9.65 17.70
CA LEU A 86 -12.91 -9.62 18.05
C LEU A 86 -12.24 -8.42 17.38
N LYS A 87 -11.59 -7.60 18.20
CA LYS A 87 -10.81 -6.44 17.77
C LYS A 87 -9.38 -6.57 18.27
N PHE A 88 -8.42 -6.29 17.40
CA PHE A 88 -7.00 -6.20 17.74
C PHE A 88 -6.63 -4.73 17.92
N GLU A 89 -5.79 -4.45 18.92
CA GLU A 89 -5.44 -3.08 19.29
C GLU A 89 -3.91 -2.89 19.24
N GLN A 90 -3.31 -2.50 20.35
CA GLN A 90 -1.90 -2.17 20.43
C GLN A 90 -1.02 -3.43 20.29
N ILE A 91 0.03 -3.34 19.46
CA ILE A 91 1.09 -4.34 19.41
C ILE A 91 2.21 -4.02 20.39
N TYR A 92 2.86 -5.06 20.89
CA TYR A 92 4.07 -4.96 21.69
C TYR A 92 5.11 -5.95 21.14
N LEU A 93 6.25 -5.42 20.72
CA LEU A 93 7.40 -6.22 20.36
C LEU A 93 8.38 -6.20 21.52
N SER A 94 8.78 -7.38 21.97
CA SER A 94 9.81 -7.52 23.00
C SER A 94 11.21 -7.61 22.37
N LYS A 95 12.26 -7.69 23.19
CA LYS A 95 13.61 -7.95 22.70
C LYS A 95 13.77 -9.43 22.31
N PRO A 96 14.72 -9.79 21.43
CA PRO A 96 14.98 -11.18 21.05
C PRO A 96 15.21 -12.12 22.26
N THR A 97 14.36 -13.14 22.37
CA THR A 97 14.39 -14.13 23.45
C THR A 97 14.30 -15.55 22.93
N HIS A 98 15.05 -16.43 23.58
CA HIS A 98 14.99 -17.87 23.40
C HIS A 98 14.30 -18.51 24.59
N TRP A 99 13.57 -19.60 24.37
CA TRP A 99 13.06 -20.44 25.45
C TRP A 99 13.86 -21.73 25.46
N GLU A 100 14.56 -21.96 26.56
CA GLU A 100 15.29 -23.21 26.75
C GLU A 100 14.34 -24.37 27.04
N LYS A 101 14.86 -25.60 27.00
CA LYS A 101 14.06 -26.84 27.19
C LYS A 101 13.40 -26.93 28.57
N ASP A 102 13.95 -26.23 29.55
CA ASP A 102 13.41 -26.09 30.90
C ASP A 102 12.25 -25.07 30.98
N GLY A 103 11.96 -24.36 29.88
CA GLY A 103 10.91 -23.34 29.78
C GLY A 103 11.35 -21.95 30.24
N ALA A 104 12.61 -21.76 30.65
CA ALA A 104 13.11 -20.45 31.06
C ALA A 104 13.39 -19.55 29.84
N PRO A 105 12.94 -18.29 29.84
CA PRO A 105 13.30 -17.34 28.80
C PRO A 105 14.70 -16.77 29.05
N SER A 106 15.56 -16.80 28.03
CA SER A 106 16.87 -16.17 28.03
C SER A 106 16.97 -15.12 26.90
N PRO A 107 17.72 -14.02 27.08
CA PRO A 107 18.03 -13.12 25.97
C PRO A 107 18.87 -13.89 24.94
N MET A 108 18.46 -13.84 23.68
CA MET A 108 19.20 -14.52 22.61
C MET A 108 20.28 -13.59 22.07
N MET A 109 21.54 -14.00 22.10
CA MET A 109 22.62 -13.26 21.43
C MET A 109 22.74 -13.68 19.96
N PRO A 110 23.10 -12.77 19.03
CA PRO A 110 23.17 -13.12 17.61
C PRO A 110 24.21 -14.21 17.31
N ASN A 111 25.42 -14.13 17.86
CA ASN A 111 26.44 -15.16 17.70
C ASN A 111 25.98 -16.54 18.20
N GLU A 112 25.24 -16.58 19.31
CA GLU A 112 24.63 -17.81 19.79
C GLU A 112 23.61 -18.38 18.79
N ALA A 113 22.79 -17.51 18.19
CA ALA A 113 21.82 -17.93 17.17
C ALA A 113 22.51 -18.53 15.94
N ARG A 114 23.67 -17.97 15.52
CA ARG A 114 24.51 -18.53 14.44
C ARG A 114 25.00 -19.94 14.80
N LEU A 115 25.66 -20.09 15.95
CA LEU A 115 26.29 -21.35 16.38
C LEU A 115 25.28 -22.48 16.64
N ARG A 116 24.10 -22.16 17.19
CA ARG A 116 23.06 -23.14 17.55
C ARG A 116 22.06 -23.42 16.42
N ASN A 117 22.25 -22.85 15.23
CA ASN A 117 21.30 -22.92 14.12
C ASN A 117 19.89 -22.44 14.50
N LEU A 118 19.79 -21.38 15.31
CA LEU A 118 18.53 -20.78 15.73
C LEU A 118 18.15 -19.60 14.83
N THR A 119 16.89 -19.18 14.93
CA THR A 119 16.40 -17.96 14.26
C THR A 119 16.36 -16.81 15.25
N TYR A 120 17.14 -15.76 14.97
CA TYR A 120 17.19 -14.55 15.78
C TYR A 120 15.89 -13.75 15.62
N SER A 121 14.98 -13.92 16.56
CA SER A 121 13.62 -13.39 16.48
C SER A 121 13.12 -12.93 17.85
N ALA A 122 12.20 -11.97 17.83
CA ALA A 122 11.57 -11.45 19.02
C ALA A 122 10.09 -11.83 19.07
N PRO A 123 9.55 -12.15 20.26
CA PRO A 123 8.13 -12.41 20.43
C PRO A 123 7.30 -11.14 20.34
N LEU A 124 6.21 -11.25 19.58
CA LEU A 124 5.21 -10.23 19.33
C LEU A 124 3.93 -10.55 20.11
N TYR A 125 3.40 -9.53 20.76
CA TYR A 125 2.18 -9.58 21.55
C TYR A 125 1.19 -8.53 21.03
N VAL A 126 -0.10 -8.77 21.25
CA VAL A 126 -1.17 -7.82 20.89
C VAL A 126 -2.24 -7.80 21.98
N ASP A 127 -2.86 -6.65 22.17
CA ASP A 127 -4.07 -6.52 22.97
C ASP A 127 -5.29 -6.93 22.14
N ILE A 128 -6.11 -7.83 22.69
CA ILE A 128 -7.30 -8.37 22.03
C ILE A 128 -8.52 -8.02 22.86
N THR A 129 -9.46 -7.31 22.26
CA THR A 129 -10.75 -6.99 22.85
C THR A 129 -11.80 -7.93 22.29
N LYS A 130 -12.43 -8.71 23.18
CA LYS A 130 -13.52 -9.63 22.84
C LYS A 130 -14.82 -9.09 23.38
N THR A 131 -15.77 -8.81 22.51
CA THR A 131 -17.13 -8.42 22.88
C THR A 131 -18.10 -9.56 22.57
N VAL A 132 -18.86 -9.99 23.57
CA VAL A 132 -19.90 -11.01 23.44
C VAL A 132 -21.26 -10.33 23.50
N LEU A 133 -22.04 -10.49 22.44
CA LEU A 133 -23.41 -9.98 22.32
C LEU A 133 -24.37 -11.17 22.39
N LYS A 134 -25.24 -11.17 23.40
CA LYS A 134 -26.34 -12.12 23.53
C LYS A 134 -27.65 -11.37 23.47
N GLU A 135 -28.72 -12.04 23.05
CA GLU A 135 -30.04 -11.43 23.09
C GLU A 135 -30.48 -11.15 24.52
N ASN A 136 -31.03 -9.95 24.74
CA ASN A 136 -31.57 -9.48 26.03
C ASN A 136 -30.55 -9.37 27.18
N GLU A 137 -29.24 -9.47 26.89
CA GLU A 137 -28.15 -9.19 27.85
C GLU A 137 -27.32 -7.99 27.37
N GLU A 138 -26.70 -7.28 28.31
CA GLU A 138 -25.73 -6.24 27.97
C GLU A 138 -24.48 -6.86 27.33
N ALA A 139 -23.83 -6.09 26.45
CA ALA A 139 -22.59 -6.50 25.81
C ALA A 139 -21.50 -6.74 26.86
N VAL A 140 -20.96 -7.97 26.91
CA VAL A 140 -19.85 -8.30 27.81
C VAL A 140 -18.54 -8.15 27.06
N GLU A 141 -17.74 -7.16 27.48
CA GLU A 141 -16.41 -6.90 26.92
C GLU A 141 -15.33 -7.49 27.84
N THR A 142 -14.43 -8.29 27.26
CA THR A 142 -13.26 -8.85 27.94
C THR A 142 -12.01 -8.44 27.18
N GLN A 143 -11.10 -7.76 27.86
CA GLN A 143 -9.80 -7.38 27.29
C GLN A 143 -8.74 -8.40 27.68
N HIS A 144 -8.04 -8.93 26.69
CA HIS A 144 -6.89 -9.83 26.85
C HIS A 144 -5.62 -9.05 26.53
N GLN A 145 -4.91 -8.62 27.57
CA GLN A 145 -3.69 -7.84 27.42
C GLN A 145 -2.49 -8.72 27.09
N LYS A 146 -1.62 -8.23 26.19
CA LYS A 146 -0.34 -8.84 25.81
C LYS A 146 -0.47 -10.32 25.46
N THR A 147 -1.41 -10.64 24.57
CA THR A 147 -1.58 -12.00 24.06
C THR A 147 -0.47 -12.30 23.06
N PHE A 148 0.27 -13.40 23.25
CA PHE A 148 1.33 -13.82 22.33
C PHE A 148 0.73 -14.27 20.99
N ILE A 149 1.19 -13.69 19.89
CA ILE A 149 0.70 -14.01 18.54
C ILE A 149 1.73 -14.65 17.62
N GLY A 150 3.03 -14.49 17.93
CA GLY A 150 4.08 -15.08 17.12
C GLY A 150 5.45 -14.45 17.37
N LYS A 151 6.41 -14.77 16.50
CA LYS A 151 7.76 -14.20 16.53
C LYS A 151 8.07 -13.51 15.22
N ILE A 152 8.74 -12.37 15.27
CA ILE A 152 9.25 -11.64 14.11
C ILE A 152 10.79 -11.75 14.10
N PRO A 153 11.41 -12.18 12.99
CA PRO A 153 12.86 -12.11 12.82
C PRO A 153 13.36 -10.67 12.96
N ILE A 154 14.40 -10.46 13.78
CA ILE A 154 14.93 -9.12 14.04
C ILE A 154 16.20 -8.90 13.21
N MET A 155 16.27 -7.75 12.53
CA MET A 155 17.44 -7.36 11.77
C MET A 155 18.58 -6.97 12.72
N LEU A 156 19.80 -7.45 12.47
CA LEU A 156 20.94 -7.09 13.31
C LEU A 156 21.23 -5.59 13.24
N ARG A 157 21.59 -5.02 14.40
CA ARG A 157 21.84 -3.58 14.62
C ARG A 157 20.65 -2.65 14.34
N SER A 158 19.45 -3.18 14.13
CA SER A 158 18.21 -2.38 14.17
C SER A 158 17.89 -1.90 15.58
N THR A 159 16.94 -0.95 15.71
CA THR A 159 16.53 -0.40 17.01
C THR A 159 16.06 -1.44 18.03
N TYR A 160 15.49 -2.55 17.55
CA TYR A 160 14.98 -3.66 18.38
C TYR A 160 16.01 -4.78 18.62
N CYS A 161 17.20 -4.69 18.03
CA CYS A 161 18.29 -5.63 18.26
C CYS A 161 18.98 -5.35 19.61
N LEU A 162 19.51 -6.40 20.24
CA LEU A 162 20.29 -6.25 21.48
C LEU A 162 21.63 -5.54 21.27
N LEU A 163 22.19 -5.61 20.06
CA LEU A 163 23.48 -5.01 19.73
C LEU A 163 23.43 -3.50 19.50
N ASN A 164 22.22 -2.93 19.40
CA ASN A 164 22.06 -1.51 19.16
C ASN A 164 22.57 -0.69 20.37
N ASN A 165 23.31 0.39 20.10
CA ASN A 165 23.92 1.28 21.10
C ASN A 165 24.92 0.62 22.06
N LEU A 166 25.43 -0.58 21.76
CA LEU A 166 26.55 -1.15 22.51
C LEU A 166 27.87 -0.50 22.06
N THR A 167 28.81 -0.33 22.98
CA THR A 167 30.14 0.19 22.64
C THR A 167 30.97 -0.89 21.95
N ASP A 168 31.99 -0.49 21.19
CA ASP A 168 32.91 -1.43 20.52
C ASP A 168 33.55 -2.44 21.48
N ARG A 169 33.79 -2.02 22.73
CA ARG A 169 34.30 -2.89 23.79
C ARG A 169 33.27 -3.95 24.17
N ASP A 170 32.04 -3.54 24.44
CA ASP A 170 30.96 -4.46 24.86
C ASP A 170 30.59 -5.44 23.73
N LEU A 171 30.63 -4.98 22.47
CA LEU A 171 30.47 -5.87 21.30
C LEU A 171 31.56 -6.94 21.24
N SER A 172 32.81 -6.55 21.49
CA SER A 172 33.95 -7.47 21.52
C SER A 172 33.83 -8.50 22.66
N GLU A 173 33.35 -8.08 23.83
CA GLU A 173 33.07 -8.98 24.96
C GLU A 173 31.98 -10.01 24.63
N LEU A 174 31.02 -9.65 23.78
CA LEU A 174 29.97 -10.54 23.28
C LEU A 174 30.40 -11.41 22.08
N ASN A 175 31.68 -11.34 21.67
CA ASN A 175 32.22 -11.98 20.47
C ASN A 175 31.52 -11.54 19.16
N GLU A 176 31.09 -10.28 19.10
CA GLU A 176 30.59 -9.64 17.87
C GLU A 176 31.66 -8.67 17.34
N CYS A 177 31.70 -8.48 16.02
CA CYS A 177 32.65 -7.57 15.38
C CYS A 177 32.12 -6.13 15.42
N PRO A 178 32.89 -5.13 15.92
CA PRO A 178 32.50 -3.72 15.88
C PRO A 178 32.29 -3.19 14.46
N LEU A 179 33.03 -3.74 13.48
CA LEU A 179 32.97 -3.35 12.07
C LEU A 179 31.88 -4.07 11.26
N ASP A 180 31.15 -5.02 11.87
CA ASP A 180 30.01 -5.64 11.18
C ASP A 180 28.89 -4.60 10.98
N PRO A 181 28.50 -4.26 9.74
CA PRO A 181 27.48 -3.23 9.51
C PRO A 181 26.08 -3.63 10.01
N GLY A 182 25.79 -4.92 10.19
CA GLY A 182 24.43 -5.39 10.42
C GLY A 182 23.55 -5.27 9.17
N GLY A 183 22.24 -5.09 9.33
CA GLY A 183 21.32 -4.95 8.18
C GLY A 183 20.90 -6.27 7.51
N TYR A 184 21.06 -7.39 8.22
CA TYR A 184 20.69 -8.73 7.77
C TYR A 184 19.99 -9.51 8.88
N PHE A 185 19.44 -10.68 8.56
CA PHE A 185 18.73 -11.56 9.47
C PHE A 185 19.49 -12.87 9.68
N ILE A 186 19.41 -13.44 10.88
CA ILE A 186 19.88 -14.81 11.15
C ILE A 186 18.64 -15.72 11.21
N ILE A 187 18.54 -16.64 10.26
CA ILE A 187 17.45 -17.62 10.17
C ILE A 187 18.06 -19.01 10.14
N ASN A 188 17.72 -19.82 11.13
CA ASN A 188 18.26 -21.17 11.31
C ASN A 188 19.81 -21.21 11.23
N GLY A 189 20.47 -20.26 11.91
CA GLY A 189 21.92 -20.07 11.89
C GLY A 189 22.51 -19.46 10.62
N SER A 190 21.73 -19.36 9.54
CA SER A 190 22.19 -18.78 8.28
C SER A 190 21.88 -17.29 8.19
N GLU A 191 22.84 -16.52 7.69
CA GLU A 191 22.69 -15.10 7.43
C GLU A 191 21.93 -14.86 6.12
N LYS A 192 20.94 -13.96 6.15
CA LYS A 192 20.03 -13.67 5.04
C LYS A 192 19.89 -12.16 4.88
N VAL A 193 20.12 -11.68 3.66
CA VAL A 193 19.93 -10.28 3.27
C VAL A 193 18.75 -10.19 2.31
N LEU A 194 17.92 -9.16 2.46
CA LEU A 194 16.87 -8.84 1.50
C LEU A 194 17.41 -7.87 0.45
N ILE A 195 17.32 -8.27 -0.82
CA ILE A 195 17.78 -7.45 -1.94
C ILE A 195 16.62 -6.56 -2.39
N ALA A 196 16.89 -5.24 -2.46
CA ALA A 196 15.93 -4.27 -2.94
C ALA A 196 15.45 -4.63 -4.36
N GLN A 197 14.13 -4.57 -4.57
CA GLN A 197 13.49 -4.87 -5.85
C GLN A 197 13.04 -3.57 -6.50
N GLU A 198 13.57 -3.30 -7.69
CA GLU A 198 13.13 -2.16 -8.49
C GLU A 198 11.77 -2.46 -9.14
N LYS A 199 10.86 -1.49 -9.06
CA LYS A 199 9.53 -1.56 -9.69
C LYS A 199 9.16 -0.20 -10.26
N MET A 200 8.33 -0.21 -11.30
CA MET A 200 7.72 1.02 -11.83
C MET A 200 6.95 1.75 -10.73
N ALA A 201 7.09 3.08 -10.67
CA ALA A 201 6.40 3.88 -9.67
C ALA A 201 4.87 3.75 -9.84
N THR A 202 4.18 3.56 -8.71
CA THR A 202 2.72 3.52 -8.64
C THR A 202 2.13 4.93 -8.67
N ASN A 203 0.81 5.04 -8.82
CA ASN A 203 0.03 6.28 -8.81
C ASN A 203 0.46 7.30 -9.88
N THR A 204 1.10 6.81 -10.95
CA THR A 204 1.54 7.60 -12.10
C THR A 204 0.93 7.01 -13.37
N VAL A 205 0.50 7.87 -14.30
CA VAL A 205 -0.04 7.45 -15.60
C VAL A 205 1.11 7.34 -16.60
N TYR A 206 1.25 6.16 -17.21
CA TYR A 206 2.20 5.94 -18.30
C TYR A 206 1.45 5.70 -19.60
N VAL A 207 1.85 6.37 -20.68
CA VAL A 207 1.27 6.20 -22.01
C VAL A 207 2.31 5.60 -22.95
N PHE A 208 1.96 4.47 -23.55
CA PHE A 208 2.82 3.74 -24.46
C PHE A 208 2.19 3.67 -25.85
N GLN A 209 3.00 3.94 -26.88
CA GLN A 209 2.64 3.64 -28.26
C GLN A 209 2.89 2.16 -28.55
N MET A 210 1.92 1.51 -29.15
CA MET A 210 1.97 0.08 -29.46
C MET A 210 2.20 -0.13 -30.96
N LYS A 211 3.08 -1.06 -31.31
CA LYS A 211 3.30 -1.52 -32.68
C LYS A 211 2.61 -2.87 -32.88
N ASP A 212 1.95 -3.06 -34.02
CA ASP A 212 1.31 -4.31 -34.44
C ASP A 212 0.37 -4.95 -33.40
N SER A 213 -0.37 -4.12 -32.67
CA SER A 213 -1.32 -4.54 -31.63
C SER A 213 -2.76 -4.15 -31.99
N LYS A 214 -3.71 -4.74 -31.28
CA LYS A 214 -5.13 -4.31 -31.28
C LYS A 214 -5.28 -2.84 -30.87
N TYR A 215 -4.36 -2.36 -30.04
CA TYR A 215 -4.33 -0.98 -29.54
C TYR A 215 -3.26 -0.17 -30.26
N ALA A 216 -3.55 1.08 -30.59
CA ALA A 216 -2.54 2.05 -31.06
C ALA A 216 -1.78 2.66 -29.89
N TYR A 217 -2.51 3.01 -28.82
CA TYR A 217 -1.96 3.56 -27.59
C TYR A 217 -2.55 2.83 -26.38
N LYS A 218 -1.72 2.64 -25.36
CA LYS A 218 -2.09 2.04 -24.08
C LYS A 218 -1.63 2.97 -22.96
N ALA A 219 -2.59 3.48 -22.20
CA ALA A 219 -2.33 4.15 -20.94
C ALA A 219 -2.49 3.14 -19.79
N GLU A 220 -1.55 3.15 -18.85
CA GLU A 220 -1.54 2.30 -17.67
C GLU A 220 -1.37 3.14 -16.41
N CYS A 221 -2.24 2.93 -15.43
CA CYS A 221 -2.14 3.51 -14.09
C CYS A 221 -2.19 2.39 -13.04
N ARG A 222 -1.05 2.14 -12.39
CA ARG A 222 -0.95 1.21 -11.25
C ARG A 222 -1.22 1.95 -9.96
N SER A 223 -2.43 1.82 -9.47
CA SER A 223 -2.92 2.52 -8.29
C SER A 223 -2.61 1.71 -7.03
N CYS A 224 -2.02 2.34 -6.02
CA CYS A 224 -1.76 1.75 -4.72
C CYS A 224 -2.11 2.77 -3.65
N LEU A 225 -2.94 2.38 -2.69
CA LEU A 225 -3.20 3.23 -1.54
C LEU A 225 -1.93 3.28 -0.68
N GLU A 226 -1.54 4.48 -0.29
CA GLU A 226 -0.37 4.66 0.57
C GLU A 226 -0.62 4.03 1.94
N HIS A 227 0.38 3.35 2.50
CA HIS A 227 0.31 2.67 3.80
C HIS A 227 -0.80 1.61 3.95
N SER A 228 -1.34 1.08 2.86
CA SER A 228 -2.32 0.00 2.90
C SER A 228 -1.67 -1.33 2.50
N SER A 229 -2.17 -2.43 3.09
CA SER A 229 -1.79 -3.79 2.73
C SER A 229 -2.42 -4.28 1.42
N ARG A 230 -3.28 -3.45 0.80
CA ARG A 230 -4.00 -3.79 -0.43
C ARG A 230 -3.04 -3.93 -1.62
N PRO A 231 -3.25 -4.93 -2.50
CA PRO A 231 -2.45 -5.07 -3.71
C PRO A 231 -2.67 -3.89 -4.65
N THR A 232 -1.70 -3.68 -5.54
CA THR A 232 -1.80 -2.65 -6.58
C THR A 232 -2.95 -2.96 -7.53
N SER A 233 -3.83 -1.99 -7.73
CA SER A 233 -4.94 -2.07 -8.68
C SER A 233 -4.55 -1.40 -10.00
N THR A 234 -4.60 -2.15 -11.10
CA THR A 234 -4.19 -1.63 -12.41
C THR A 234 -5.40 -1.28 -13.26
N LEU A 235 -5.44 -0.03 -13.71
CA LEU A 235 -6.38 0.47 -14.72
C LEU A 235 -5.65 0.63 -16.04
N TRP A 236 -6.28 0.19 -17.14
CA TRP A 236 -5.81 0.49 -18.48
C TRP A 236 -6.85 1.29 -19.24
N VAL A 237 -6.39 2.30 -19.99
CA VAL A 237 -7.20 3.04 -20.96
C VAL A 237 -6.49 2.94 -22.31
N ASN A 238 -7.14 2.26 -23.26
CA ASN A 238 -6.54 1.90 -24.53
C ASN A 238 -7.30 2.56 -25.68
N MET A 239 -6.54 3.07 -26.65
CA MET A 239 -7.10 3.52 -27.92
C MET A 239 -6.98 2.40 -28.95
N LEU A 240 -8.09 1.98 -29.55
CA LEU A 240 -8.08 0.98 -30.61
C LEU A 240 -7.35 1.48 -31.86
N ALA A 241 -6.61 0.57 -32.52
CA ALA A 241 -5.91 0.88 -33.76
C ALA A 241 -6.90 1.10 -34.93
N ARG A 242 -6.52 1.97 -35.88
CA ARG A 242 -7.27 2.18 -37.14
C ARG A 242 -7.07 0.97 -38.06
N GLY A 243 -7.85 -0.09 -37.83
CA GLY A 243 -7.82 -1.31 -38.63
C GLY A 243 -6.65 -2.23 -38.26
N GLY A 244 -6.96 -3.30 -37.53
CA GLY A 244 -6.03 -4.39 -37.21
C GLY A 244 -6.57 -5.74 -37.69
N GLN A 245 -5.71 -6.75 -37.82
CA GLN A 245 -6.11 -8.11 -38.17
C GLN A 245 -7.22 -8.60 -37.20
N GLY A 246 -8.38 -8.96 -37.74
CA GLY A 246 -9.54 -9.44 -36.98
C GLY A 246 -10.56 -8.36 -36.57
N VAL A 247 -10.26 -7.07 -36.75
CA VAL A 247 -11.25 -6.00 -36.56
C VAL A 247 -11.95 -5.77 -37.90
N ARG A 248 -13.20 -6.25 -38.03
CA ARG A 248 -14.07 -5.81 -39.14
C ARG A 248 -14.00 -4.29 -39.19
N LYS A 249 -13.68 -3.71 -40.37
CA LYS A 249 -13.67 -2.25 -40.59
C LYS A 249 -14.92 -1.65 -39.94
N SER A 250 -14.78 -1.16 -38.72
CA SER A 250 -15.88 -0.57 -38.00
C SER A 250 -15.97 0.85 -38.53
N ALA A 251 -17.11 1.19 -39.12
CA ALA A 251 -17.37 2.50 -39.71
C ALA A 251 -17.26 3.66 -38.69
N ILE A 252 -17.14 3.34 -37.40
CA ILE A 252 -17.28 4.25 -36.26
C ILE A 252 -15.97 4.97 -35.91
N GLY A 253 -14.82 4.57 -36.44
CA GLY A 253 -13.53 5.25 -36.17
C GLY A 253 -12.75 4.68 -34.98
N GLN A 254 -11.81 5.47 -34.42
CA GLN A 254 -10.99 5.06 -33.27
C GLN A 254 -11.77 5.23 -31.98
N ARG A 255 -11.85 4.17 -31.19
CA ARG A 255 -12.60 4.14 -29.93
C ARG A 255 -11.65 3.96 -28.75
N ILE A 256 -12.03 4.55 -27.63
CA ILE A 256 -11.30 4.48 -26.37
C ILE A 256 -12.04 3.54 -25.42
N ILE A 257 -11.32 2.55 -24.91
CA ILE A 257 -11.85 1.54 -24.00
C ILE A 257 -11.03 1.52 -22.71
N ALA A 258 -11.68 1.19 -21.61
CA ALA A 258 -11.06 0.92 -20.33
C ALA A 258 -11.07 -0.59 -20.04
N ILE A 259 -10.05 -1.05 -19.35
CA ILE A 259 -10.02 -2.36 -18.70
C ILE A 259 -9.92 -2.09 -17.20
N LEU A 260 -11.03 -2.33 -16.51
CA LEU A 260 -11.13 -2.11 -15.07
C LEU A 260 -10.49 -3.28 -14.29
N PRO A 261 -10.02 -3.02 -13.07
CA PRO A 261 -9.58 -4.07 -12.15
C PRO A 261 -10.67 -5.13 -11.98
N TYR A 262 -10.29 -6.40 -11.97
CA TYR A 262 -11.19 -7.56 -11.85
C TYR A 262 -12.23 -7.75 -12.97
N ILE A 263 -12.28 -6.87 -13.98
CA ILE A 263 -13.14 -7.02 -15.16
C ILE A 263 -12.29 -7.44 -16.36
N LYS A 264 -12.50 -8.66 -16.85
CA LYS A 264 -11.70 -9.22 -17.95
C LYS A 264 -12.08 -8.70 -19.33
N GLN A 265 -13.29 -8.15 -19.49
CA GLN A 265 -13.75 -7.64 -20.77
C GLN A 265 -13.59 -6.12 -20.85
N GLU A 266 -13.33 -5.65 -22.06
CA GLU A 266 -13.20 -4.23 -22.36
C GLU A 266 -14.54 -3.50 -22.20
N ILE A 267 -14.48 -2.28 -21.66
CA ILE A 267 -15.63 -1.40 -21.45
C ILE A 267 -15.35 -0.06 -22.15
N PRO A 268 -16.23 0.44 -23.03
CA PRO A 268 -16.11 1.79 -23.58
C PRO A 268 -15.98 2.85 -22.47
N ILE A 269 -15.03 3.78 -22.62
CA ILE A 269 -14.70 4.74 -21.55
C ILE A 269 -15.90 5.58 -21.11
N MET A 270 -16.76 5.96 -22.06
CA MET A 270 -17.96 6.76 -21.80
C MET A 270 -18.97 6.01 -20.90
N ILE A 271 -19.03 4.68 -20.98
CA ILE A 271 -19.89 3.87 -20.09
C ILE A 271 -19.33 3.89 -18.67
N VAL A 272 -18.00 4.00 -18.50
CA VAL A 272 -17.38 4.13 -17.17
C VAL A 272 -17.77 5.47 -16.54
N PHE A 273 -17.71 6.58 -17.27
CA PHE A 273 -18.17 7.88 -16.78
C PHE A 273 -19.66 7.88 -16.39
N ARG A 274 -20.52 7.28 -17.22
CA ARG A 274 -21.94 7.10 -16.89
C ARG A 274 -22.15 6.26 -15.63
N ALA A 275 -21.33 5.23 -15.43
CA ALA A 275 -21.39 4.41 -14.22
C ALA A 275 -20.90 5.18 -12.97
N LEU A 276 -19.95 6.11 -13.11
CA LEU A 276 -19.52 7.03 -12.04
C LEU A 276 -20.58 8.09 -11.68
N GLY A 277 -21.61 8.26 -12.52
CA GLY A 277 -22.76 9.15 -12.26
C GLY A 277 -22.89 10.32 -13.23
N PHE A 278 -21.97 10.46 -14.19
CA PHE A 278 -22.00 11.55 -15.18
C PHE A 278 -22.81 11.10 -16.41
N VAL A 279 -24.07 11.54 -16.46
CA VAL A 279 -25.01 11.13 -17.53
C VAL A 279 -25.03 12.12 -18.70
N ALA A 280 -24.82 13.41 -18.48
CA ALA A 280 -24.81 14.36 -19.59
C ALA A 280 -23.46 14.27 -20.33
N ASP A 281 -23.50 14.19 -21.66
CA ASP A 281 -22.29 14.10 -22.49
C ASP A 281 -21.40 15.32 -22.33
N ARG A 282 -22.00 16.49 -22.11
CA ARG A 282 -21.28 17.73 -21.80
C ARG A 282 -20.45 17.57 -20.53
N ASP A 283 -21.04 17.07 -19.45
CA ASP A 283 -20.33 16.87 -18.18
C ASP A 283 -19.16 15.90 -18.37
N ILE A 284 -19.35 14.81 -19.12
CA ILE A 284 -18.26 13.86 -19.41
C ILE A 284 -17.13 14.56 -20.17
N LEU A 285 -17.47 15.35 -21.20
CA LEU A 285 -16.51 16.08 -22.00
C LEU A 285 -15.76 17.14 -21.17
N GLU A 286 -16.42 17.82 -20.23
CA GLU A 286 -15.79 18.80 -19.32
C GLU A 286 -14.72 18.16 -18.42
N HIS A 287 -14.80 16.85 -18.16
CA HIS A 287 -13.77 16.13 -17.38
C HIS A 287 -12.60 15.65 -18.24
N ILE A 288 -12.80 15.43 -19.55
CA ILE A 288 -11.75 14.92 -20.46
C ILE A 288 -11.02 16.06 -21.18
N ILE A 289 -11.78 17.05 -21.66
CA ILE A 289 -11.32 18.14 -22.51
C ILE A 289 -11.56 19.44 -21.76
N TYR A 290 -10.48 20.05 -21.25
CA TYR A 290 -10.56 21.30 -20.51
C TYR A 290 -10.86 22.51 -21.42
N ASP A 291 -10.53 22.41 -22.71
CA ASP A 291 -10.72 23.47 -23.71
C ASP A 291 -11.60 23.00 -24.87
N PHE A 292 -12.85 23.46 -24.89
CA PHE A 292 -13.80 23.14 -25.96
C PHE A 292 -13.56 23.88 -27.28
N GLU A 293 -12.59 24.79 -27.32
CA GLU A 293 -12.18 25.46 -28.54
C GLU A 293 -11.24 24.61 -29.40
N ASP A 294 -10.81 23.42 -28.93
CA ASP A 294 -10.04 22.44 -29.70
C ASP A 294 -10.95 21.46 -30.48
N PRO A 295 -11.22 21.70 -31.78
CA PRO A 295 -12.07 20.83 -32.58
C PRO A 295 -11.40 19.48 -32.88
N GLU A 296 -10.07 19.38 -32.84
CA GLU A 296 -9.36 18.15 -33.16
C GLU A 296 -9.57 17.11 -32.06
N MET A 297 -9.40 17.49 -30.80
CA MET A 297 -9.65 16.61 -29.67
C MET A 297 -11.12 16.19 -29.57
N MET A 298 -12.04 17.13 -29.83
CA MET A 298 -13.48 16.86 -29.87
C MET A 298 -13.85 15.83 -30.94
N GLU A 299 -13.30 15.92 -32.14
CA GLU A 299 -13.56 14.96 -33.22
C GLU A 299 -12.92 13.59 -32.94
N MET A 300 -11.79 13.52 -32.21
CA MET A 300 -11.19 12.25 -31.80
C MET A 300 -12.03 11.48 -30.78
N VAL A 301 -12.74 12.17 -29.88
CA VAL A 301 -13.52 11.56 -28.80
C VAL A 301 -14.92 11.12 -29.27
N LYS A 302 -15.48 11.82 -30.26
CA LYS A 302 -16.83 11.60 -30.81
C LYS A 302 -17.19 10.15 -31.17
N PRO A 303 -16.33 9.35 -31.86
CA PRO A 303 -16.54 7.91 -32.04
C PRO A 303 -16.89 7.12 -30.78
N SER A 304 -16.30 7.48 -29.64
CA SER A 304 -16.50 6.81 -28.35
C SER A 304 -17.81 7.25 -27.68
N LEU A 305 -18.27 8.49 -27.93
CA LEU A 305 -19.59 8.96 -27.52
C LEU A 305 -20.70 8.24 -28.29
N ASP A 306 -20.57 8.16 -29.61
CA ASP A 306 -21.56 7.51 -30.48
C ASP A 306 -21.74 6.02 -30.12
N GLU A 307 -20.65 5.32 -29.79
CA GLU A 307 -20.70 3.91 -29.33
C GLU A 307 -21.48 3.76 -28.01
N ALA A 308 -21.39 4.74 -27.11
CA ALA A 308 -22.00 4.68 -25.79
C ALA A 308 -23.44 5.23 -25.75
N PHE A 309 -23.97 5.75 -26.86
CA PHE A 309 -25.31 6.33 -26.96
C PHE A 309 -26.43 5.38 -26.49
N VAL A 310 -26.22 4.07 -26.63
CA VAL A 310 -27.18 3.03 -26.25
C VAL A 310 -27.44 2.91 -24.74
N ILE A 311 -26.58 3.50 -23.90
CA ILE A 311 -26.71 3.47 -22.45
C ILE A 311 -26.70 4.91 -21.94
N GLN A 312 -27.83 5.39 -21.43
CA GLN A 312 -27.99 6.76 -20.93
C GLN A 312 -28.32 6.84 -19.43
N GLU A 313 -28.32 5.70 -18.73
CA GLU A 313 -28.62 5.65 -17.30
C GLU A 313 -27.48 4.97 -16.52
N GLN A 314 -27.18 5.51 -15.33
CA GLN A 314 -26.14 4.98 -14.45
C GLN A 314 -26.40 3.51 -14.07
N ASN A 315 -27.62 3.15 -13.69
CA ASN A 315 -27.97 1.78 -13.30
C ASN A 315 -27.81 0.78 -14.46
N VAL A 316 -28.06 1.21 -15.69
CA VAL A 316 -27.86 0.39 -16.88
C VAL A 316 -26.37 0.22 -17.17
N ALA A 317 -25.58 1.29 -17.02
CA ALA A 317 -24.11 1.24 -17.14
C ALA A 317 -23.48 0.31 -16.10
N LEU A 318 -23.88 0.42 -14.82
CA LEU A 318 -23.42 -0.46 -13.74
C LEU A 318 -23.77 -1.93 -14.01
N ASN A 319 -24.97 -2.21 -14.50
CA ASN A 319 -25.36 -3.58 -14.88
C ASN A 319 -24.55 -4.09 -16.10
N PHE A 320 -24.20 -3.22 -17.05
CA PHE A 320 -23.38 -3.55 -18.22
C PHE A 320 -21.93 -3.89 -17.86
N ILE A 321 -21.36 -3.21 -16.87
CA ILE A 321 -20.05 -3.54 -16.29
C ILE A 321 -20.16 -4.86 -15.51
N GLY A 322 -21.23 -5.02 -14.73
CA GLY A 322 -21.41 -6.16 -13.84
C GLY A 322 -21.63 -7.46 -14.60
N SER A 323 -22.30 -7.42 -15.76
CA SER A 323 -22.45 -8.60 -16.63
C SER A 323 -21.13 -9.06 -17.28
N ARG A 324 -20.12 -8.20 -17.34
CA ARG A 324 -18.79 -8.48 -17.90
C ARG A 324 -17.78 -9.00 -16.88
N GLY A 325 -18.00 -8.69 -15.60
CA GLY A 325 -17.19 -9.17 -14.49
C GLY A 325 -17.75 -10.39 -13.77
N ALA A 326 -19.06 -10.40 -13.52
CA ALA A 326 -19.70 -11.45 -12.71
C ALA A 326 -19.97 -12.73 -13.50
N ARG A 327 -20.05 -13.87 -12.79
CA ARG A 327 -20.44 -15.15 -13.37
C ARG A 327 -21.89 -15.11 -13.87
N PRO A 328 -22.23 -15.84 -14.95
CA PRO A 328 -23.61 -15.99 -15.40
C PRO A 328 -24.52 -16.50 -14.27
N GLY A 329 -25.76 -16.00 -14.18
CA GLY A 329 -26.76 -16.40 -13.18
C GLY A 329 -26.94 -15.45 -11.99
N VAL A 330 -26.12 -14.39 -11.88
CA VAL A 330 -26.29 -13.37 -10.83
C VAL A 330 -27.41 -12.39 -11.21
N THR A 331 -28.27 -12.07 -10.24
CA THR A 331 -29.38 -11.11 -10.40
C THR A 331 -28.88 -9.72 -10.80
N LYS A 332 -29.73 -8.93 -11.45
CA LYS A 332 -29.39 -7.55 -11.89
C LYS A 332 -28.91 -6.68 -10.72
N GLU A 333 -29.61 -6.73 -9.59
CA GLU A 333 -29.28 -5.93 -8.40
C GLU A 333 -27.91 -6.28 -7.82
N LYS A 334 -27.59 -7.58 -7.70
CA LYS A 334 -26.28 -8.04 -7.23
C LYS A 334 -25.17 -7.61 -8.19
N ARG A 335 -25.41 -7.62 -9.50
CA ARG A 335 -24.46 -7.11 -10.51
C ARG A 335 -24.20 -5.61 -10.37
N ILE A 336 -25.26 -4.82 -10.15
CA ILE A 336 -25.14 -3.37 -9.95
C ILE A 336 -24.32 -3.09 -8.69
N LYS A 337 -24.64 -3.76 -7.57
CA LYS A 337 -23.90 -3.60 -6.31
C LYS A 337 -22.42 -3.97 -6.47
N TYR A 338 -22.14 -5.09 -7.13
CA TYR A 338 -20.78 -5.54 -7.43
C TYR A 338 -19.99 -4.52 -8.26
N SER A 339 -20.57 -3.99 -9.34
CA SER A 339 -19.93 -2.95 -10.16
C SER A 339 -19.67 -1.68 -9.37
N LYS A 340 -20.62 -1.27 -8.53
CA LYS A 340 -20.47 -0.09 -7.67
C LYS A 340 -19.29 -0.27 -6.71
N GLU A 341 -19.18 -1.44 -6.07
CA GLU A 341 -18.06 -1.77 -5.19
C GLU A 341 -16.71 -1.75 -5.94
N ILE A 342 -16.64 -2.25 -7.18
CA ILE A 342 -15.42 -2.18 -8.01
C ILE A 342 -15.03 -0.73 -8.30
N LEU A 343 -15.96 0.09 -8.80
CA LEU A 343 -15.67 1.49 -9.13
C LEU A 343 -15.30 2.31 -7.88
N GLN A 344 -15.87 1.97 -6.74
CA GLN A 344 -15.63 2.67 -5.48
C GLN A 344 -14.33 2.25 -4.79
N LYS A 345 -14.02 0.96 -4.71
CA LYS A 345 -12.88 0.46 -3.90
C LYS A 345 -11.70 0.01 -4.74
N GLU A 346 -11.95 -0.53 -5.93
CA GLU A 346 -10.90 -1.16 -6.75
C GLU A 346 -10.38 -0.23 -7.84
N MET A 347 -11.22 0.59 -8.47
CA MET A 347 -10.78 1.57 -9.46
C MET A 347 -10.12 2.77 -8.77
N LEU A 348 -8.87 3.08 -9.12
CA LEU A 348 -8.14 4.26 -8.64
C LEU A 348 -8.19 4.46 -7.11
N PRO A 349 -7.83 3.45 -6.29
CA PRO A 349 -7.90 3.53 -4.82
C PRO A 349 -7.08 4.68 -4.23
N HIS A 350 -5.99 5.11 -4.88
CA HIS A 350 -5.17 6.23 -4.42
C HIS A 350 -5.89 7.59 -4.48
N VAL A 351 -6.94 7.72 -5.29
CA VAL A 351 -7.77 8.93 -5.36
C VAL A 351 -8.82 8.93 -4.23
N GLY A 352 -9.29 7.76 -3.82
CA GLY A 352 -10.22 7.59 -2.71
C GLY A 352 -10.98 6.27 -2.77
N VAL A 353 -11.39 5.76 -1.60
CA VAL A 353 -12.16 4.51 -1.46
C VAL A 353 -13.51 4.70 -0.76
N SER A 354 -13.79 5.92 -0.29
CA SER A 354 -15.02 6.28 0.42
C SER A 354 -16.16 6.56 -0.55
N ASP A 355 -17.39 6.59 -0.02
CA ASP A 355 -18.53 7.15 -0.75
C ASP A 355 -18.24 8.62 -1.13
N PHE A 356 -18.83 9.10 -2.24
CA PHE A 356 -18.70 10.47 -2.74
C PHE A 356 -17.31 10.85 -3.29
N CYS A 357 -16.42 9.88 -3.51
CA CYS A 357 -15.14 10.09 -4.20
C CYS A 357 -15.26 9.94 -5.72
N GLU A 358 -16.44 9.60 -6.26
CA GLU A 358 -16.66 9.31 -7.67
C GLU A 358 -16.32 10.51 -8.58
N THR A 359 -16.63 11.74 -8.14
CA THR A 359 -16.29 12.96 -8.88
C THR A 359 -14.78 13.14 -9.02
N LYS A 360 -14.02 12.96 -7.93
CA LYS A 360 -12.55 13.07 -7.97
C LYS A 360 -11.94 11.99 -8.88
N LYS A 361 -12.50 10.78 -8.85
CA LYS A 361 -12.08 9.70 -9.75
C LYS A 361 -12.39 9.99 -11.20
N ALA A 362 -13.53 10.61 -11.50
CA ALA A 362 -13.88 11.02 -12.85
C ALA A 362 -12.90 12.09 -13.38
N TYR A 363 -12.51 13.06 -12.55
CA TYR A 363 -11.49 14.05 -12.91
C TYR A 363 -10.09 13.44 -13.15
N TYR A 364 -9.72 12.39 -12.43
CA TYR A 364 -8.44 11.71 -12.68
C TYR A 364 -8.50 10.77 -13.90
N LEU A 365 -9.70 10.29 -14.23
CA LEU A 365 -9.93 9.39 -15.36
C LEU A 365 -9.95 10.12 -16.69
N GLY A 366 -10.56 11.31 -16.71
CA GLY A 366 -10.48 12.25 -17.84
C GLY A 366 -9.09 12.81 -17.96
#